data_AF-A0A2I4ALQ1-F1
#
_entry.id   AF-A0A2I4ALQ1-F1
#
_cell.length_a   1.000
_cell.length_b   1.000
_cell.length_c   1.000
_cell.angle_alpha   90.00
_cell.angle_beta   90.00
_cell.angle_gamma   90.00
#
_symmetry.space_group_name_H-M   'P 1'
#
loop_
_entity.id
_entity.type
_entity.pdbx_description
1 polymer ?
#
loop_
_entity_poly.entity_id
_entity_poly.type
_entity_poly.pdbx_seq_one_letter_code
_entity_poly.pdbx_strand_id
1 'polypeptide(L)'
;MFDWISHNKEVFLQSHTEIGRSYQHAVELQTQHNHFAMNSMNAYVNINRIMSVASRLAEAGHYASTQIKQISGQLDQDWKSFAAALDERSTILAMSSVFHQKAEKFLSEVEAWCKVCSEGGLPSEMQELEIAIHRHQSLYEQVTQAYTEVSQDGKALLDVLQRPLSPGNSDSLTATANYSKAVHCILDVVHEVLHHQRRLENIWQHRKVRLHQRLQLCVFQQDVQQVLDWIENHGNSRQVGNQPPQILLFYSVMVAPSRKCQDWSSSFISPT
;
A
#
# COMPACT_ATOMS: atom_id res chain seq x y z
N MET A 1 -10.37 -37.65 -17.77
CA MET A 1 -10.03 -36.22 -17.68
C MET A 1 -11.06 -35.46 -16.86
N PHE A 2 -12.36 -35.58 -17.12
CA PHE A 2 -13.40 -34.98 -16.26
C PHE A 2 -13.24 -35.36 -14.78
N ASP A 3 -13.07 -36.65 -14.46
CA ASP A 3 -12.87 -37.09 -13.07
C ASP A 3 -11.64 -36.45 -12.43
N TRP A 4 -10.54 -36.32 -13.20
CA TRP A 4 -9.33 -35.67 -12.73
C TRP A 4 -9.58 -34.19 -12.44
N ILE A 5 -10.28 -33.47 -13.33
CA ILE A 5 -10.63 -32.06 -13.12
C ILE A 5 -11.53 -31.91 -11.90
N SER A 6 -12.56 -32.76 -11.76
CA SER A 6 -13.49 -32.73 -10.62
C SER A 6 -12.74 -32.93 -9.29
N HIS A 7 -11.91 -33.97 -9.22
CA HIS A 7 -11.13 -34.27 -8.03
C HIS A 7 -10.18 -33.11 -7.65
N ASN A 8 -9.48 -32.53 -8.63
CA ASN A 8 -8.55 -31.43 -8.34
C ASN A 8 -9.28 -30.12 -7.99
N LYS A 9 -10.47 -29.88 -8.55
CA LYS A 9 -11.36 -28.78 -8.11
C LYS A 9 -11.74 -28.94 -6.64
N GLU A 10 -12.15 -30.13 -6.22
CA GLU A 10 -12.48 -30.41 -4.82
C GLU A 10 -11.29 -30.17 -3.89
N VAL A 11 -10.10 -30.68 -4.25
CA VAL A 11 -8.87 -30.47 -3.47
C VAL A 11 -8.52 -28.97 -3.39
N PHE A 12 -8.60 -28.25 -4.50
CA PHE A 12 -8.36 -26.80 -4.54
C PHE A 12 -9.32 -26.04 -3.62
N LEU A 13 -10.61 -26.36 -3.68
CA LEU A 13 -11.65 -25.63 -2.94
C LEU A 13 -11.53 -25.77 -1.42
N GLN A 14 -10.83 -26.79 -0.90
CA GLN A 14 -10.65 -26.99 0.54
C GLN A 14 -9.92 -25.84 1.24
N SER A 15 -8.97 -25.17 0.57
CA SER A 15 -8.15 -24.11 1.17
C SER A 15 -8.01 -22.85 0.30
N HIS A 16 -8.74 -22.77 -0.82
CA HIS A 16 -8.64 -21.62 -1.75
C HIS A 16 -8.97 -20.25 -1.13
N THR A 17 -9.65 -20.20 0.01
CA THR A 17 -9.95 -18.96 0.75
C THR A 17 -8.87 -18.55 1.75
N GLU A 18 -7.89 -19.41 2.01
CA GLU A 18 -6.78 -19.10 2.92
C GLU A 18 -5.71 -18.30 2.18
N ILE A 19 -5.35 -17.12 2.70
CA ILE A 19 -4.42 -16.19 2.05
C ILE A 19 -3.17 -15.85 2.89
N GLY A 20 -3.04 -16.45 4.07
CA GLY A 20 -1.95 -16.15 5.01
C GLY A 20 -2.31 -15.06 6.03
N ARG A 21 -1.65 -15.11 7.19
CA ARG A 21 -1.82 -14.14 8.31
C ARG A 21 -0.55 -13.36 8.65
N SER A 22 0.52 -13.65 7.93
CA SER A 22 1.85 -13.05 8.03
C SER A 22 2.55 -13.23 6.69
N TYR A 23 3.66 -12.52 6.49
CA TYR A 23 4.45 -12.61 5.26
C TYR A 23 4.91 -14.04 5.01
N GLN A 24 5.49 -14.67 6.04
CA GLN A 24 6.00 -16.03 5.95
C GLN A 24 4.88 -17.04 5.59
N HIS A 25 3.71 -16.94 6.22
CA HIS A 25 2.60 -17.84 5.94
C HIS A 25 2.02 -17.63 4.53
N ALA A 26 1.92 -16.38 4.07
CA ALA A 26 1.46 -16.07 2.72
C ALA A 26 2.42 -16.66 1.65
N VAL A 27 3.74 -16.57 1.87
CA VAL A 27 4.77 -17.16 0.99
C VAL A 27 4.70 -18.69 0.99
N GLU A 28 4.46 -19.33 2.14
CA GLU A 28 4.27 -20.77 2.23
C GLU A 28 3.06 -21.24 1.42
N LEU A 29 1.92 -20.58 1.59
CA LEU A 29 0.70 -20.86 0.81
C LEU A 29 0.93 -20.62 -0.68
N GLN A 30 1.62 -19.54 -1.05
CA GLN A 30 1.97 -19.24 -2.44
C GLN A 30 2.85 -20.34 -3.04
N THR A 31 3.84 -20.85 -2.29
CA THR A 31 4.72 -21.93 -2.73
C THR A 31 3.94 -23.23 -2.94
N GLN A 32 3.06 -23.58 -1.99
CA GLN A 32 2.19 -24.76 -2.09
C GLN A 32 1.26 -24.65 -3.31
N HIS A 33 0.65 -23.48 -3.52
CA HIS A 33 -0.22 -23.19 -4.66
C HIS A 33 0.54 -23.29 -5.99
N ASN A 34 1.73 -22.70 -6.08
CA ASN A 34 2.55 -22.77 -7.29
C ASN A 34 2.90 -24.21 -7.67
N HIS A 35 3.25 -25.04 -6.67
CA HIS A 35 3.50 -26.45 -6.90
C HIS A 35 2.24 -27.19 -7.41
N PHE A 36 1.08 -26.92 -6.80
CA PHE A 36 -0.20 -27.49 -7.24
C PHE A 36 -0.59 -27.06 -8.66
N ALA A 37 -0.44 -25.78 -8.99
CA ALA A 37 -0.71 -25.22 -10.31
C ALA A 37 0.23 -25.81 -11.38
N MET A 38 1.53 -25.93 -11.05
CA MET A 38 2.52 -26.53 -11.94
C MET A 38 2.21 -28.01 -12.22
N ASN A 39 1.83 -28.79 -11.19
CA ASN A 39 1.42 -30.18 -11.37
C ASN A 39 0.17 -30.32 -12.25
N SER A 40 -0.72 -29.32 -12.18
CA SER A 40 -1.93 -29.24 -13.02
C SER A 40 -1.62 -28.94 -14.50
N MET A 41 -0.44 -28.38 -14.81
CA MET A 41 -0.05 -28.05 -16.20
C MET A 41 0.10 -29.30 -17.09
N ASN A 42 0.39 -30.46 -16.51
CA ASN A 42 0.39 -31.73 -17.24
C ASN A 42 -1.01 -32.07 -17.78
N ALA A 43 -2.07 -31.72 -17.05
CA ALA A 43 -3.45 -31.90 -17.52
C ALA A 43 -3.75 -30.99 -18.70
N TYR A 44 -3.28 -29.73 -18.69
CA TYR A 44 -3.43 -28.81 -19.82
C TYR A 44 -2.86 -29.38 -21.13
N VAL A 45 -1.64 -29.92 -21.08
CA VAL A 45 -1.00 -30.54 -22.26
C VAL A 45 -1.84 -31.70 -22.78
N ASN A 46 -2.38 -32.53 -21.89
CA ASN A 46 -3.22 -33.66 -22.27
C ASN A 46 -4.58 -33.21 -22.85
N ILE A 47 -5.19 -32.17 -22.28
CA ILE A 47 -6.44 -31.59 -22.77
C ILE A 47 -6.24 -31.03 -24.17
N ASN A 48 -5.19 -30.25 -24.42
CA ASN A 48 -4.88 -29.73 -25.76
C ASN A 48 -4.68 -30.84 -26.81
N ARG A 49 -4.06 -31.96 -26.42
CA ARG A 49 -3.94 -33.13 -27.30
C ARG A 49 -5.31 -33.73 -27.64
N ILE A 50 -6.19 -33.87 -26.64
CA ILE A 50 -7.56 -34.35 -26.83
C ILE A 50 -8.33 -33.38 -27.76
N MET A 51 -8.22 -32.06 -27.52
CA MET A 51 -8.86 -31.04 -28.35
C MET A 51 -8.39 -31.12 -29.81
N SER A 52 -7.09 -31.29 -30.05
CA SER A 52 -6.52 -31.44 -31.40
C SER A 52 -7.06 -32.67 -32.13
N VAL A 53 -7.14 -33.82 -31.44
CA VAL A 53 -7.72 -35.04 -32.03
C VAL A 53 -9.21 -34.88 -32.30
N ALA A 54 -9.95 -34.26 -31.38
CA ALA A 54 -11.37 -33.98 -31.52
C ALA A 54 -11.67 -33.09 -32.73
N SER A 55 -10.88 -32.03 -32.94
CA SER A 55 -11.00 -31.13 -34.10
C SER A 55 -10.79 -31.88 -35.41
N ARG A 56 -9.72 -32.68 -35.50
CA ARG A 56 -9.39 -33.48 -36.69
C ARG A 56 -10.49 -34.49 -37.05
N LEU A 57 -11.03 -35.20 -36.04
CA LEU A 57 -12.13 -36.14 -36.27
C LEU A 57 -13.39 -35.42 -36.77
N ALA A 58 -13.69 -34.26 -36.20
CA ALA A 58 -14.84 -33.47 -36.61
C ALA A 58 -14.69 -32.91 -38.03
N GLU A 59 -13.52 -32.39 -38.38
CA GLU A 59 -13.19 -31.86 -39.72
C GLU A 59 -13.18 -32.95 -40.79
N ALA A 60 -12.76 -34.17 -40.44
CA ALA A 60 -12.79 -35.33 -41.34
C ALA A 60 -14.21 -35.88 -41.61
N GLY A 61 -15.26 -35.26 -41.06
CA GLY A 61 -16.64 -35.69 -41.27
C GLY A 61 -17.02 -36.97 -40.50
N HIS A 62 -16.38 -37.25 -39.38
CA HIS A 62 -16.72 -38.41 -38.55
C HIS A 62 -18.22 -38.43 -38.19
N TYR A 63 -18.85 -39.61 -38.22
CA TYR A 63 -20.31 -39.76 -38.05
C TYR A 63 -20.83 -39.17 -36.72
N ALA A 64 -20.01 -39.21 -35.67
CA ALA A 64 -20.29 -38.66 -34.34
C ALA A 64 -19.71 -37.25 -34.11
N SER A 65 -19.38 -36.48 -35.15
CA SER A 65 -18.70 -35.18 -35.04
C SER A 65 -19.39 -34.20 -34.09
N THR A 66 -20.73 -34.14 -34.08
CA THR A 66 -21.51 -33.29 -33.16
C THR A 66 -21.27 -33.65 -31.70
N GLN A 67 -21.27 -34.95 -31.36
CA GLN A 67 -21.02 -35.41 -29.99
C GLN A 67 -19.57 -35.15 -29.57
N ILE A 68 -18.61 -35.37 -30.48
CA ILE A 68 -17.19 -35.09 -30.25
C ILE A 68 -17.00 -33.60 -29.92
N LYS A 69 -17.60 -32.69 -30.69
CA LYS A 69 -17.54 -31.24 -30.43
C LYS A 69 -18.17 -30.87 -29.09
N GLN A 70 -19.31 -31.46 -28.75
CA GLN A 70 -19.98 -31.19 -27.47
C GLN A 70 -19.12 -31.61 -26.28
N ILE A 71 -18.59 -32.85 -26.28
CA ILE A 71 -17.80 -33.39 -25.17
C ILE A 71 -16.46 -32.65 -25.04
N SER A 72 -15.77 -32.41 -26.16
CA SER A 72 -14.50 -31.66 -26.16
C SER A 72 -14.70 -30.20 -25.73
N GLY A 73 -15.78 -29.56 -26.18
CA GLY A 73 -16.15 -28.21 -25.73
C GLY A 73 -16.41 -28.14 -24.23
N GLN A 74 -17.13 -29.11 -23.66
CA GLN A 74 -17.36 -29.18 -22.21
C GLN A 74 -16.03 -29.35 -21.45
N LEU A 75 -15.14 -30.23 -21.93
CA LEU A 75 -13.84 -30.44 -21.31
C LEU A 75 -12.98 -29.17 -21.30
N ASP A 76 -12.96 -28.44 -22.41
CA ASP A 76 -12.24 -27.17 -22.54
C ASP A 76 -12.82 -26.10 -21.60
N GLN A 77 -14.15 -26.00 -21.52
CA GLN A 77 -14.82 -25.06 -20.61
C GLN A 77 -14.52 -25.39 -19.14
N ASP A 78 -14.59 -26.66 -18.76
CA ASP A 78 -14.31 -27.11 -17.38
C ASP A 78 -12.88 -26.82 -16.96
N TRP A 79 -11.93 -27.00 -17.90
CA TRP A 79 -10.53 -26.68 -17.69
C TRP A 79 -10.29 -25.17 -17.58
N LYS A 80 -10.85 -24.37 -18.51
CA LYS A 80 -10.70 -22.90 -18.48
C LYS A 80 -11.25 -22.31 -17.18
N SER A 81 -12.39 -22.79 -16.71
CA SER A 81 -12.96 -22.41 -15.43
C SER A 81 -12.00 -22.73 -14.26
N PHE A 82 -11.40 -23.92 -14.26
CA PHE A 82 -10.44 -24.29 -13.22
C PHE A 82 -9.12 -23.49 -13.30
N ALA A 83 -8.59 -23.29 -14.50
CA ALA A 83 -7.38 -22.51 -14.73
C ALA A 83 -7.55 -21.05 -14.29
N ALA A 84 -8.69 -20.44 -14.60
CA ALA A 84 -9.02 -19.10 -14.14
C ALA A 84 -9.02 -18.99 -12.59
N ALA A 85 -9.55 -19.99 -11.89
CA ALA A 85 -9.51 -20.03 -10.43
C ALA A 85 -8.09 -20.20 -9.87
N LEU A 86 -7.23 -20.98 -10.54
CA LEU A 86 -5.82 -21.09 -10.17
C LEU A 86 -5.10 -19.73 -10.30
N ASP A 87 -5.34 -19.02 -11.41
CA ASP A 87 -4.73 -17.71 -11.68
C ASP A 87 -5.23 -16.63 -10.70
N GLU A 88 -6.53 -16.64 -10.37
CA GLU A 88 -7.11 -15.76 -9.36
C GLU A 88 -6.43 -15.98 -8.00
N ARG A 89 -6.31 -17.24 -7.55
CA ARG A 89 -5.64 -17.55 -6.29
C ARG A 89 -4.16 -17.16 -6.31
N SER A 90 -3.45 -17.34 -7.43
CA SER A 90 -2.06 -16.88 -7.59
C SER A 90 -1.95 -15.37 -7.35
N THR A 91 -2.88 -14.60 -7.91
CA THR A 91 -2.93 -13.15 -7.77
C THR A 91 -3.19 -12.75 -6.33
N ILE A 92 -4.19 -13.34 -5.68
CA ILE A 92 -4.53 -13.05 -4.29
C ILE A 92 -3.37 -13.36 -3.34
N LEU A 93 -2.70 -14.51 -3.51
CA LEU A 93 -1.57 -14.89 -2.65
C LEU A 93 -0.36 -13.97 -2.87
N ALA A 94 -0.12 -13.53 -4.12
CA ALA A 94 0.93 -12.55 -4.39
C ALA A 94 0.67 -11.21 -3.72
N MET A 95 -0.56 -10.70 -3.83
CA MET A 95 -0.99 -9.46 -3.18
C MET A 95 -0.89 -9.57 -1.64
N SER A 96 -1.33 -10.69 -1.07
CA SER A 96 -1.24 -10.96 0.37
C SER A 96 0.20 -10.97 0.87
N SER A 97 1.11 -11.66 0.16
CA SER A 97 2.53 -11.69 0.52
C SER A 97 3.15 -10.29 0.51
N VAL A 98 2.90 -9.49 -0.54
CA VAL A 98 3.43 -8.12 -0.62
C VAL A 98 2.87 -7.23 0.48
N PHE A 99 1.56 -7.28 0.73
CA PHE A 99 0.91 -6.51 1.80
C PHE A 99 1.53 -6.83 3.17
N HIS A 100 1.60 -8.12 3.54
CA HIS A 100 2.15 -8.52 4.83
C HIS A 100 3.65 -8.16 4.95
N GLN A 101 4.43 -8.32 3.88
CA GLN A 101 5.84 -7.94 3.89
C GLN A 101 6.03 -6.45 4.24
N LYS A 102 5.27 -5.58 3.59
CA LYS A 102 5.38 -4.14 3.81
C LYS A 102 4.79 -3.73 5.17
N ALA A 103 3.68 -4.35 5.59
CA ALA A 103 3.08 -4.08 6.88
C ALA A 103 4.02 -4.46 8.03
N GLU A 104 4.60 -5.66 8.00
CA GLU A 104 5.58 -6.11 9.00
C GLU A 104 6.82 -5.21 9.01
N LYS A 105 7.32 -4.81 7.83
CA LYS A 105 8.43 -3.85 7.73
C LYS A 105 8.07 -2.52 8.39
N PHE A 106 6.93 -1.93 8.03
CA PHE A 106 6.45 -0.67 8.62
C PHE A 106 6.41 -0.78 10.15
N LEU A 107 5.73 -1.81 10.68
CA LEU A 107 5.58 -2.03 12.13
C LEU A 107 6.93 -2.20 12.84
N SER A 108 7.91 -2.86 12.20
CA SER A 108 9.25 -3.01 12.76
C SER A 108 10.05 -1.70 12.85
N GLU A 109 9.77 -0.73 11.98
CA GLU A 109 10.47 0.56 11.91
C GLU A 109 9.83 1.63 12.82
N VAL A 110 8.58 1.43 13.26
CA VAL A 110 7.80 2.40 14.05
C VAL A 110 8.55 2.91 15.29
N GLU A 111 9.13 2.03 16.10
CA GLU A 111 9.83 2.43 17.33
C GLU A 111 11.11 3.23 17.02
N ALA A 112 11.82 2.87 15.94
CA ALA A 112 12.99 3.62 15.50
C ALA A 112 12.61 5.02 15.03
N TRP A 113 11.53 5.16 14.26
CA TRP A 113 11.02 6.47 13.85
C TRP A 113 10.53 7.31 15.03
N CYS A 114 9.83 6.70 16.00
CA CYS A 114 9.43 7.39 17.23
C CYS A 114 10.63 7.97 17.97
N LYS A 115 11.70 7.17 18.09
CA LYS A 115 12.96 7.58 18.71
C LYS A 115 13.60 8.74 17.95
N VAL A 116 13.87 8.60 16.66
CA VAL A 116 14.49 9.67 15.85
C VAL A 116 13.67 10.96 15.85
N CYS A 117 12.34 10.86 15.82
CA CYS A 117 11.46 12.02 15.83
C CYS A 117 11.43 12.77 17.18
N SER A 118 11.64 12.05 18.29
CA SER A 118 11.61 12.61 19.65
C SER A 118 13.00 12.98 20.18
N GLU A 119 14.06 12.45 19.57
CA GLU A 119 15.45 12.68 19.96
C GLU A 119 15.99 14.07 19.65
N GLY A 120 16.99 14.45 20.44
CA GLY A 120 17.70 15.73 20.34
C GLY A 120 16.89 16.88 20.95
N GLY A 121 17.53 17.72 21.76
CA GLY A 121 16.92 18.98 22.23
C GLY A 121 16.56 19.92 21.08
N LEU A 122 16.14 21.15 21.41
CA LEU A 122 16.04 22.20 20.40
C LEU A 122 17.43 22.82 20.21
N PRO A 123 18.01 22.79 18.99
CA PRO A 123 19.30 23.40 18.74
C PRO A 123 19.28 24.90 19.01
N SER A 124 20.37 25.41 19.57
CA SER A 124 20.52 26.85 19.82
C SER A 124 21.01 27.60 18.59
N GLU A 125 21.94 26.98 17.84
CA GLU A 125 22.55 27.52 16.62
C GLU A 125 21.60 27.42 15.42
N MET A 126 21.53 28.48 14.61
CA MET A 126 20.62 28.56 13.47
C MET A 126 20.89 27.47 12.43
N GLN A 127 22.16 27.23 12.11
CA GLN A 127 22.55 26.21 11.14
C GLN A 127 22.13 24.80 11.59
N GLU A 128 22.37 24.45 12.86
CA GLU A 128 21.97 23.15 13.41
C GLU A 128 20.44 23.01 13.50
N LEU A 129 19.72 24.11 13.72
CA LEU A 129 18.26 24.13 13.72
C LEU A 129 17.68 23.88 12.33
N GLU A 130 18.23 24.51 11.29
CA GLU A 130 17.82 24.25 9.90
C GLU A 130 18.07 22.80 9.50
N ILE A 131 19.24 22.26 9.86
CA ILE A 131 19.55 20.83 9.67
C ILE A 131 18.53 19.94 10.39
N ALA A 132 18.17 20.27 11.64
CA ALA A 132 17.17 19.52 12.40
C ALA A 132 15.78 19.58 11.76
N ILE A 133 15.36 20.72 11.20
CA ILE A 133 14.10 20.88 10.48
C ILE A 133 14.10 20.03 9.19
N HIS A 134 15.19 20.06 8.41
CA HIS A 134 15.32 19.25 7.20
C HIS A 134 15.29 17.75 7.51
N ARG A 135 15.99 17.29 8.55
CA ARG A 135 15.95 15.89 8.99
C ARG A 135 14.54 15.46 9.41
N HIS A 136 13.84 16.31 10.16
CA HIS A 136 12.47 16.07 10.61
C HIS A 136 11.46 16.02 9.44
N GLN A 137 11.64 16.85 8.42
CA GLN A 137 10.86 16.80 7.18
C GLN A 137 11.15 15.54 6.36
N SER A 138 12.42 15.14 6.23
CA SER A 138 12.78 13.92 5.50
C SER A 138 12.21 12.66 6.19
N LEU A 139 12.21 12.62 7.52
CA LEU A 139 11.59 11.53 8.27
C LEU A 139 10.08 11.44 8.02
N TYR A 140 9.38 12.57 7.95
CA TYR A 140 7.96 12.61 7.60
C TYR A 140 7.66 11.96 6.26
N GLU A 141 8.45 12.33 5.25
CA GLU A 141 8.28 11.84 3.88
C GLU A 141 8.52 10.34 3.81
N GLN A 142 9.55 9.84 4.51
CA GLN A 142 9.83 8.41 4.61
C GLN A 142 8.67 7.63 5.26
N VAL A 143 8.20 8.09 6.43
CA VAL A 143 7.08 7.45 7.15
C VAL A 143 5.80 7.48 6.32
N THR A 144 5.50 8.63 5.70
CA THR A 144 4.30 8.81 4.87
C THR A 144 4.32 7.93 3.63
N GLN A 145 5.50 7.81 2.99
CA GLN A 145 5.67 6.92 1.84
C GLN A 145 5.44 5.46 2.24
N ALA A 146 6.08 4.98 3.31
CA ALA A 146 5.91 3.61 3.79
C ALA A 146 4.45 3.30 4.16
N TYR A 147 3.77 4.21 4.86
CA TYR A 147 2.35 4.08 5.18
C TYR A 147 1.46 4.04 3.92
N THR A 148 1.74 4.89 2.93
CA THR A 148 0.96 4.97 1.68
C THR A 148 1.05 3.67 0.90
N GLU A 149 2.24 3.08 0.80
CA GLU A 149 2.43 1.80 0.12
C GLU A 149 1.63 0.67 0.79
N VAL A 150 1.73 0.53 2.12
CA VAL A 150 0.98 -0.49 2.87
C VAL A 150 -0.54 -0.29 2.70
N SER A 151 -0.99 0.97 2.76
CA SER A 151 -2.41 1.30 2.65
C SER A 151 -2.98 1.03 1.24
N GLN A 152 -2.20 1.31 0.19
CA GLN A 152 -2.57 1.02 -1.19
C GLN A 152 -2.65 -0.48 -1.44
N ASP A 153 -1.67 -1.25 -0.96
CA ASP A 153 -1.65 -2.71 -1.13
C ASP A 153 -2.79 -3.37 -0.33
N GLY A 154 -3.05 -2.92 0.90
CA GLY A 154 -4.16 -3.40 1.72
C GLY A 154 -5.51 -3.11 1.08
N LYS A 155 -5.69 -1.90 0.53
CA LYS A 155 -6.91 -1.54 -0.22
C LYS A 155 -7.08 -2.40 -1.46
N ALA A 156 -6.04 -2.53 -2.29
CA ALA A 156 -6.11 -3.35 -3.50
C ALA A 156 -6.47 -4.80 -3.18
N LEU A 157 -5.89 -5.37 -2.11
CA LEU A 157 -6.21 -6.72 -1.66
C LEU A 157 -7.66 -6.83 -1.18
N LEU A 158 -8.15 -5.90 -0.36
CA LEU A 158 -9.54 -5.88 0.08
C LEU A 158 -10.52 -5.73 -1.10
N ASP A 159 -10.23 -4.87 -2.06
CA ASP A 159 -11.04 -4.67 -3.27
C ASP A 159 -11.18 -5.98 -4.09
N VAL A 160 -10.15 -6.83 -4.10
CA VAL A 160 -10.20 -8.16 -4.73
C VAL A 160 -11.02 -9.13 -3.89
N LEU A 161 -10.76 -9.22 -2.58
CA LEU A 161 -11.42 -10.16 -1.67
C LEU A 161 -12.92 -9.88 -1.48
N GLN A 162 -13.33 -8.61 -1.60
CA GLN A 162 -14.69 -8.15 -1.39
C GLN A 162 -15.44 -7.88 -2.69
N ARG A 163 -14.84 -8.16 -3.86
CA ARG A 163 -15.44 -7.88 -5.16
C ARG A 163 -16.83 -8.51 -5.25
N PRO A 164 -17.90 -7.71 -5.45
CA PRO A 164 -19.25 -8.25 -5.61
C PRO A 164 -19.32 -9.18 -6.81
N LEU A 165 -20.06 -10.29 -6.68
CA LEU A 165 -20.35 -11.17 -7.79
C LEU A 165 -21.17 -10.40 -8.83
N SER A 166 -20.55 -10.06 -9.96
CA SER A 166 -21.29 -9.54 -11.10
C SER A 166 -22.16 -10.67 -11.70
N PRO A 167 -23.34 -10.38 -12.29
CA PRO A 167 -24.20 -11.38 -12.91
C PRO A 167 -23.53 -12.24 -14.00
N GLY A 168 -22.43 -11.74 -14.60
CA GLY A 168 -21.61 -12.49 -15.58
C GLY A 168 -20.57 -13.43 -14.96
N ASN A 169 -20.37 -13.41 -13.64
CA ASN A 169 -19.38 -14.22 -12.92
C ASN A 169 -20.03 -15.33 -12.08
N SER A 170 -21.36 -15.49 -12.13
CA SER A 170 -22.10 -16.49 -11.37
C SER A 170 -21.69 -17.94 -11.69
N ASP A 171 -21.12 -18.18 -12.88
CA ASP A 171 -20.61 -19.48 -13.31
C ASP A 171 -19.11 -19.70 -12.95
N SER A 172 -18.47 -18.76 -12.24
CA SER A 172 -17.07 -18.92 -11.79
C SER A 172 -16.97 -20.00 -10.70
N LEU A 173 -15.92 -20.82 -10.76
CA LEU A 173 -15.62 -21.83 -9.74
C LEU A 173 -15.52 -21.24 -8.32
N THR A 174 -15.01 -20.01 -8.23
CA THR A 174 -14.76 -19.29 -6.99
C THR A 174 -15.90 -18.34 -6.60
N ALA A 175 -17.03 -18.36 -7.33
CA ALA A 175 -18.14 -17.43 -7.07
C ALA A 175 -18.72 -17.55 -5.64
N THR A 176 -18.65 -18.73 -5.02
CA THR A 176 -19.13 -18.94 -3.64
C THR A 176 -18.04 -18.81 -2.58
N ALA A 177 -16.84 -18.33 -2.96
CA ALA A 177 -15.72 -18.19 -2.04
C ALA A 177 -16.05 -17.21 -0.91
N ASN A 178 -15.88 -17.64 0.33
CA ASN A 178 -16.13 -16.81 1.51
C ASN A 178 -14.81 -16.33 2.12
N TYR A 179 -14.38 -15.15 1.71
CA TYR A 179 -13.16 -14.51 2.22
C TYR A 179 -13.36 -13.71 3.53
N SER A 180 -14.52 -13.76 4.19
CA SER A 180 -14.80 -12.93 5.39
C SER A 180 -13.72 -13.00 6.47
N LYS A 181 -13.22 -14.20 6.79
CA LYS A 181 -12.12 -14.39 7.76
C LYS A 181 -10.82 -13.71 7.32
N ALA A 182 -10.48 -13.83 6.03
CA ALA A 182 -9.30 -13.21 5.46
C ALA A 182 -9.44 -11.69 5.48
N VAL A 183 -10.59 -11.16 5.05
CA VAL A 183 -10.93 -9.73 5.08
C VAL A 183 -10.74 -9.15 6.49
N HIS A 184 -11.28 -9.81 7.52
CA HIS A 184 -11.11 -9.35 8.90
C HIS A 184 -9.63 -9.32 9.32
N CYS A 185 -8.87 -10.38 8.99
CA CYS A 185 -7.44 -10.43 9.31
C CYS A 185 -6.64 -9.30 8.62
N ILE A 186 -6.96 -8.98 7.37
CA ILE A 186 -6.31 -7.86 6.65
C ILE A 186 -6.71 -6.52 7.27
N LEU A 187 -7.99 -6.33 7.62
CA LEU A 187 -8.45 -5.11 8.29
C LEU A 187 -7.77 -4.91 9.64
N ASP A 188 -7.56 -5.96 10.43
CA ASP A 188 -6.85 -5.87 11.71
C ASP A 188 -5.44 -5.31 11.53
N VAL A 189 -4.68 -5.82 10.55
CA VAL A 189 -3.34 -5.32 10.23
C VAL A 189 -3.38 -3.88 9.70
N VAL A 190 -4.34 -3.54 8.82
CA VAL A 190 -4.51 -2.16 8.32
C VAL A 190 -4.81 -1.20 9.48
N HIS A 191 -5.66 -1.59 10.42
CA HIS A 191 -5.98 -0.78 11.59
C HIS A 191 -4.78 -0.61 12.53
N GLU A 192 -3.98 -1.66 12.73
CA GLU A 192 -2.75 -1.59 13.51
C GLU A 192 -1.74 -0.61 12.90
N VAL A 193 -1.49 -0.72 11.60
CA VAL A 193 -0.62 0.19 10.84
C VAL A 193 -1.13 1.63 10.94
N LEU A 194 -2.45 1.86 10.74
CA LEU A 194 -3.07 3.18 10.88
C LEU A 194 -2.93 3.74 12.29
N HIS A 195 -3.08 2.91 13.33
CA HIS A 195 -2.91 3.32 14.71
C HIS A 195 -1.48 3.84 14.96
N HIS A 196 -0.47 3.09 14.55
CA HIS A 196 0.92 3.51 14.69
C HIS A 196 1.25 4.76 13.87
N GLN A 197 0.70 4.88 12.66
CA GLN A 197 0.86 6.08 11.83
C GLN A 197 0.30 7.32 12.54
N ARG A 198 -0.89 7.24 13.13
CA ARG A 198 -1.48 8.36 13.90
C ARG A 198 -0.65 8.72 15.14
N ARG A 199 -0.03 7.74 15.79
CA ARG A 199 0.89 7.99 16.90
C ARG A 199 2.13 8.76 16.43
N LEU A 200 2.76 8.32 15.34
CA LEU A 200 3.91 8.99 14.74
C LEU A 200 3.59 10.41 14.30
N GLU A 201 2.44 10.61 13.65
CA GLU A 201 1.95 11.92 13.25
C GLU A 201 1.86 12.87 14.46
N ASN A 202 1.31 12.42 15.59
CA ASN A 202 1.24 13.24 16.80
C ASN A 202 2.61 13.66 17.34
N ILE A 203 3.56 12.71 17.42
CA ILE A 203 4.94 12.98 17.87
C ILE A 203 5.60 13.98 16.90
N TRP A 204 5.41 13.76 15.60
CA TRP A 204 5.94 14.60 14.54
C TRP A 204 5.41 16.03 14.61
N GLN A 205 4.09 16.22 14.74
CA GLN A 205 3.47 17.53 14.84
C GLN A 205 3.98 18.30 16.05
N HIS A 206 4.09 17.63 17.21
CA HIS A 206 4.63 18.26 18.42
C HIS A 206 6.09 18.71 18.22
N ARG A 207 6.94 17.88 17.60
CA ARG A 207 8.33 18.24 17.29
C ARG A 207 8.40 19.40 16.29
N LYS A 208 7.56 19.37 15.25
CA LYS A 208 7.47 20.42 14.22
C LYS A 208 7.24 21.78 14.84
N VAL A 209 6.21 21.89 15.67
CA VAL A 209 5.82 23.16 16.30
C VAL A 209 6.98 23.72 17.10
N ARG A 210 7.66 22.90 17.91
CA ARG A 210 8.78 23.35 18.73
C ARG A 210 9.99 23.80 17.91
N LEU A 211 10.32 23.10 16.82
CA LEU A 211 11.41 23.51 15.92
C LEU A 211 11.11 24.85 15.23
N HIS A 212 9.87 25.03 14.76
CA HIS A 212 9.48 26.27 14.08
C HIS A 212 9.39 27.45 15.06
N GLN A 213 8.91 27.24 16.29
CA GLN A 213 8.96 28.25 17.35
C GLN A 213 10.40 28.66 17.68
N ARG A 214 11.33 27.70 17.74
CA ARG A 214 12.76 28.00 17.93
C ARG A 214 13.32 28.83 16.78
N LEU A 215 12.94 28.50 15.54
CA LEU A 215 13.39 29.23 14.35
C LEU A 215 12.89 30.67 14.37
N GLN A 216 11.60 30.86 14.68
CA GLN A 216 11.01 32.18 14.85
C GLN A 216 11.74 33.02 15.90
N LEU A 217 12.12 32.42 17.03
CA LEU A 217 12.90 33.11 18.06
C LEU A 217 14.30 33.50 17.54
N CYS A 218 15.01 32.61 16.84
CA CYS A 218 16.32 32.90 16.28
C CYS A 218 16.27 34.04 15.25
N VAL A 219 15.27 34.04 14.36
CA VAL A 219 15.05 35.12 13.39
C VAL A 219 14.75 36.44 14.10
N PHE A 220 13.86 36.43 15.09
CA PHE A 220 13.58 37.63 15.89
C PHE A 220 14.83 38.19 16.57
N GLN A 221 15.70 37.32 17.11
CA GLN A 221 16.96 37.73 17.74
C GLN A 221 17.91 38.37 16.72
N GLN A 222 18.01 37.83 15.50
CA GLN A 222 18.79 38.42 14.42
C GLN A 222 18.23 39.78 13.99
N ASP A 223 16.90 39.90 13.87
CA ASP A 223 16.24 41.15 13.51
C ASP A 223 16.53 42.25 14.53
N VAL A 224 16.42 41.93 15.83
CA VAL A 224 16.75 42.87 16.92
C VAL A 224 18.23 43.26 16.87
N GLN A 225 19.14 42.30 16.65
CA GLN A 225 20.57 42.59 16.55
C GLN A 225 20.87 43.53 15.37
N GLN A 226 20.26 43.29 14.21
CA GLN A 226 20.40 44.18 13.05
C GLN A 226 19.93 45.61 13.35
N VAL A 227 18.82 45.78 14.09
CA VAL A 227 18.37 47.11 14.52
C VAL A 227 19.39 47.77 15.44
N LEU A 228 19.91 47.03 16.43
CA LEU A 228 20.90 47.55 17.37
C LEU A 228 22.19 47.96 16.67
N ASP A 229 22.72 47.11 15.78
CA ASP A 229 23.90 47.39 14.97
C ASP A 229 23.67 48.61 14.06
N TRP A 230 22.47 48.76 13.50
CA TRP A 230 22.12 49.93 12.71
C TRP A 230 22.12 51.20 13.56
N ILE A 231 21.53 51.17 14.76
CA ILE A 231 21.50 52.29 15.70
C ILE A 231 22.93 52.68 16.12
N GLU A 232 23.80 51.72 16.42
CA GLU A 232 25.17 52.01 16.84
C GLU A 232 25.99 52.66 15.71
N ASN A 233 25.85 52.13 14.48
CA ASN A 233 26.62 52.61 13.32
C ASN A 233 26.09 53.93 12.73
N HIS A 234 24.80 54.22 12.86
CA HIS A 234 24.16 55.40 12.23
C HIS A 234 23.59 56.42 13.23
N GLY A 235 23.36 56.04 14.49
CA GLY A 235 22.73 56.90 15.50
C GLY A 235 23.58 58.10 15.93
N ASN A 236 24.91 58.03 15.80
CA ASN A 236 25.82 59.15 16.07
C ASN A 236 26.01 60.10 14.88
N SER A 237 25.58 59.69 13.68
CA SER A 237 25.67 60.47 12.45
C SER A 237 24.30 61.09 12.17
N ARG A 238 24.13 62.40 12.41
CA ARG A 238 22.92 63.16 12.01
C ARG A 238 22.81 63.30 10.48
N GLN A 239 22.85 62.20 9.73
CA GLN A 239 22.60 62.19 8.29
C GLN A 239 21.20 61.65 8.02
N VAL A 240 20.33 62.60 7.69
CA VAL A 240 18.95 62.44 7.25
C VAL A 240 18.96 61.75 5.88
N GLY A 241 18.82 60.43 5.84
CA GLY A 241 18.75 59.73 4.54
C GLY A 241 18.64 58.20 4.57
N ASN A 242 19.17 57.51 5.59
CA ASN A 242 19.09 56.04 5.62
C ASN A 242 17.79 55.56 6.27
N GLN A 243 16.93 54.92 5.47
CA GLN A 243 15.74 54.22 5.95
C GLN A 243 16.16 53.03 6.84
N PRO A 244 15.50 52.80 7.99
CA PRO A 244 15.76 51.61 8.79
C PRO A 244 15.47 50.34 7.97
N PRO A 245 16.14 49.21 8.28
CA PRO A 245 15.88 47.94 7.61
C PRO A 245 14.39 47.56 7.68
N GLN A 246 13.81 47.11 6.56
CA GLN A 246 12.40 46.69 6.48
C GLN A 246 12.20 45.32 7.14
N ILE A 247 12.11 45.31 8.47
CA ILE A 247 12.08 44.09 9.30
C ILE A 247 10.72 43.36 9.25
N LEU A 248 9.65 44.01 8.80
CA LEU A 248 8.28 43.49 8.95
C LEU A 248 7.75 42.65 7.77
N LEU A 249 8.45 42.54 6.64
CA LEU A 249 7.92 41.82 5.46
C LEU A 249 8.22 40.31 5.44
N PHE A 250 9.20 39.82 6.19
CA PHE A 250 9.53 38.39 6.21
C PHE A 250 8.53 37.54 7.03
N TYR A 251 7.86 38.14 8.01
CA TYR A 251 6.89 37.45 8.87
C TYR A 251 5.66 36.94 8.11
N SER A 252 5.25 37.57 7.00
CA SER A 252 4.05 37.14 6.26
C SER A 252 4.29 36.00 5.27
N VAL A 253 5.54 35.74 4.84
CA VAL A 253 5.84 34.74 3.80
C VAL A 253 6.23 33.39 4.40
N MET A 254 6.86 33.35 5.58
CA MET A 254 7.21 32.09 6.27
C MET A 254 6.09 31.52 7.18
N VAL A 255 5.04 32.29 7.48
CA VAL A 255 4.01 31.95 8.47
C VAL A 255 2.64 31.70 7.81
N ALA A 256 2.61 31.23 6.57
CA ALA A 256 1.40 30.60 6.04
C ALA A 256 1.45 29.09 6.40
N PRO A 257 0.57 28.57 7.27
CA PRO A 257 0.46 27.13 7.43
C PRO A 257 0.03 26.57 6.07
N SER A 258 0.84 25.72 5.46
CA SER A 258 0.44 24.94 4.29
C SER A 258 -0.83 24.15 4.65
N ARG A 259 -2.00 24.69 4.30
CA ARG A 259 -3.33 24.07 4.46
C ARG A 259 -3.50 22.78 3.65
N LYS A 260 -2.47 22.28 2.97
CA LYS A 260 -2.54 21.12 2.08
C LYS A 260 -2.36 19.76 2.76
N CYS A 261 -2.03 19.70 4.06
CA CYS A 261 -1.84 18.42 4.76
C CYS A 261 -3.08 17.91 5.51
N GLN A 262 -4.23 18.60 5.46
CA GLN A 262 -5.43 18.20 6.23
C GLN A 262 -6.44 17.32 5.45
N ASP A 263 -6.30 17.12 4.14
CA ASP A 263 -7.37 16.51 3.32
C ASP A 263 -7.26 15.00 3.04
N TRP A 264 -6.33 14.26 3.65
CA TRP A 264 -6.15 12.84 3.31
C TRP A 264 -6.82 11.85 4.27
N SER A 265 -7.27 12.28 5.46
CA SER A 265 -7.99 11.41 6.40
C SER A 265 -9.43 11.10 5.96
N SER A 266 -9.98 11.86 5.01
CA SER A 266 -11.37 11.74 4.54
C SER A 266 -11.60 10.58 3.55
N SER A 267 -10.54 9.95 3.03
CA SER A 267 -10.67 8.95 1.95
C SER A 267 -10.83 7.50 2.42
N PHE A 268 -10.74 7.24 3.73
CA PHE A 268 -10.88 5.89 4.31
C PHE A 268 -12.14 5.72 5.18
N ILE A 269 -12.93 6.78 5.36
CA ILE A 269 -14.17 6.71 6.11
C ILE A 269 -15.24 7.48 5.32
N SER A 270 -16.04 6.74 4.55
CA SER A 270 -17.39 7.17 4.18
C SER A 270 -18.31 5.95 4.27
N PRO A 271 -19.28 5.96 5.21
CA PRO A 271 -20.39 5.04 5.20
C PRO A 271 -21.57 5.69 4.46
N THR A 272 -21.86 5.22 3.25
CA THR A 272 -23.21 5.10 2.66
C THR A 272 -23.14 4.12 1.52
#